data_AF-A0A7X7E1M6-F1
#
_entry.id   AF-A0A7X7E1M6-F1
#
_cell.length_a   1.000
_cell.length_b   1.000
_cell.length_c   1.000
_cell.angle_alpha   90.00
_cell.angle_beta   90.00
_cell.angle_gamma   90.00
#
_symmetry.space_group_name_H-M   'P 1'
#
loop_
_entity.id
_entity.type
_entity.pdbx_description
1 polymer ?
#
loop_
_entity_poly.entity_id
_entity_poly.type
_entity_poly.pdbx_seq_one_letter_code
_entity_poly.pdbx_strand_id
1 'polypeptide(L)'
;MIKNIFYSIIWVFVICFQLSAQTAVSPEIGDGSEINPFQIKTLENLCWIAADTSRWKFNYIQLADINAASVRNWYNDSGWLPIGSINHAFTGSYNGKNHIIDSLFINRPDFRGSGFFGRIYSSSCVVESLRVTNCSIVGFSGVGGLVGEVVSARVAHSFSSGVVKGAFNVGGLIGVGNKSYVECCYSSGMVNGGTVSGGLVGSNFYSKISNSYSFCEVSGDQSVGGLVGDNSFASIANSYSTGKVTGESDAGGLSGSGRSDTILRSFWDIDSSYLETSAGGTGKTTVEMRCRSTFTDSGWDFIGETVNGSVDIWGISPNENHGYPFLKMQGYKIHQEITFDSISPVIYGCGGLELKASASSGLPVTFTSSDTGIVRISGTQAIICGVGSVVIKAIQIGDNYYFPNSVSNVLTVNKKRLMIQGLKVENKVYDGTDSAVFSRGVLDSVVQGDTVTLIGGTCTFSDKNTGEKKVVTIKGLTLGGVDSNKYYLEQPEDLTADIS
;
A
#
# COMPACT_ATOMS: atom_id res chain seq x y z
N MET A 1 -78.86 -46.09 -28.24
CA MET A 1 -78.18 -45.04 -29.03
C MET A 1 -78.13 -43.78 -28.17
N ILE A 2 -77.18 -43.72 -27.24
CA ILE A 2 -77.04 -42.66 -26.23
C ILE A 2 -75.88 -41.79 -26.69
N LYS A 3 -76.13 -40.51 -26.96
CA LYS A 3 -75.10 -39.53 -27.32
C LYS A 3 -74.58 -38.86 -26.05
N ASN A 4 -73.27 -39.03 -25.85
CA ASN A 4 -72.39 -38.33 -24.92
C ASN A 4 -72.52 -36.80 -24.99
N ILE A 5 -72.67 -36.15 -23.84
CA ILE A 5 -72.02 -34.86 -23.54
C ILE A 5 -71.58 -34.93 -22.07
N PHE A 6 -70.33 -35.31 -21.84
CA PHE A 6 -69.63 -35.14 -20.56
C PHE A 6 -68.95 -33.76 -20.60
N TYR A 7 -69.35 -32.86 -19.71
CA TYR A 7 -68.55 -31.70 -19.36
C TYR A 7 -67.37 -32.19 -18.52
N SER A 8 -66.17 -32.15 -19.09
CA SER A 8 -64.93 -32.44 -18.36
C SER A 8 -64.54 -31.19 -17.59
N ILE A 9 -64.79 -31.19 -16.27
CA ILE A 9 -64.24 -30.19 -15.35
C ILE A 9 -62.77 -30.55 -15.15
N ILE A 10 -61.89 -29.84 -15.87
CA ILE A 10 -60.45 -29.85 -15.63
C ILE A 10 -60.23 -29.12 -14.30
N TRP A 11 -60.01 -29.88 -13.23
CA TRP A 11 -59.41 -29.34 -12.01
C TRP A 11 -57.95 -29.01 -12.31
N VAL A 12 -57.69 -27.77 -12.69
CA VAL A 12 -56.34 -27.18 -12.61
C VAL A 12 -56.02 -27.09 -11.12
N PHE A 13 -55.24 -28.04 -10.61
CA PHE A 13 -54.51 -27.85 -9.36
C PHE A 13 -53.49 -26.73 -9.62
N VAL A 14 -53.91 -25.48 -9.42
CA VAL A 14 -52.99 -24.38 -9.18
C VAL A 14 -52.39 -24.66 -7.81
N ILE A 15 -51.28 -25.41 -7.80
CA ILE A 15 -50.37 -25.36 -6.66
C ILE A 15 -49.78 -23.95 -6.71
N CYS A 16 -50.42 -23.06 -5.97
CA CYS A 16 -49.91 -21.74 -5.65
C CYS A 16 -48.71 -21.96 -4.72
N PHE A 17 -47.56 -22.35 -5.28
CA PHE A 17 -46.29 -22.04 -4.67
C PHE A 17 -46.21 -20.52 -4.67
N GLN A 18 -46.08 -19.91 -3.49
CA GLN A 18 -45.69 -18.52 -3.41
C GLN A 18 -44.29 -18.38 -4.01
N LEU A 19 -44.22 -18.17 -5.33
CA LEU A 19 -43.09 -17.53 -5.97
C LEU A 19 -43.07 -16.12 -5.40
N SER A 20 -42.16 -15.81 -4.47
CA SER A 20 -41.71 -14.43 -4.35
C SER A 20 -41.17 -14.06 -5.73
N ALA A 21 -41.90 -13.24 -6.48
CA ALA A 21 -41.54 -12.89 -7.84
C ALA A 21 -40.10 -12.34 -7.85
N GLN A 22 -39.19 -13.13 -8.44
CA GLN A 22 -37.83 -12.74 -8.75
C GLN A 22 -37.91 -11.58 -9.74
N THR A 23 -37.69 -10.35 -9.29
CA THR A 23 -37.82 -9.20 -10.18
C THR A 23 -36.52 -9.04 -10.95
N ALA A 24 -36.41 -9.71 -12.10
CA ALA A 24 -35.31 -9.50 -13.03
C ALA A 24 -35.51 -8.15 -13.75
N VAL A 25 -34.56 -7.23 -13.60
CA VAL A 25 -34.63 -5.89 -14.22
C VAL A 25 -33.42 -5.67 -15.10
N SER A 26 -33.65 -5.33 -16.37
CA SER A 26 -32.58 -5.01 -17.32
C SER A 26 -31.77 -3.81 -16.81
N PRO A 27 -30.44 -3.81 -16.99
CA PRO A 27 -29.64 -2.59 -16.90
C PRO A 27 -30.22 -1.49 -17.78
N GLU A 28 -30.25 -0.26 -17.27
CA GLU A 28 -30.73 0.92 -18.01
C GLU A 28 -29.71 1.40 -19.06
N ILE A 29 -28.43 1.08 -18.85
CA ILE A 29 -27.30 1.57 -19.66
C ILE A 29 -26.42 0.39 -20.09
N GLY A 30 -25.95 0.47 -21.34
CA GLY A 30 -25.10 -0.52 -21.99
C GLY A 30 -25.85 -1.35 -23.02
N ASP A 31 -25.14 -1.84 -24.03
CA ASP A 31 -25.65 -2.78 -25.02
C ASP A 31 -24.94 -4.13 -24.97
N GLY A 32 -23.99 -4.29 -24.04
CA GLY A 32 -23.23 -5.53 -23.83
C GLY A 32 -22.03 -5.69 -24.76
N SER A 33 -21.74 -4.70 -25.63
CA SER A 33 -20.48 -4.64 -26.37
C SER A 33 -19.30 -4.30 -25.46
N GLU A 34 -18.09 -4.51 -25.95
CA GLU A 34 -16.85 -4.24 -25.19
C GLU A 34 -16.69 -2.74 -24.84
N ILE A 35 -17.09 -1.86 -25.76
CA ILE A 35 -17.01 -0.39 -25.56
C ILE A 35 -18.18 0.17 -24.75
N ASN A 36 -19.28 -0.58 -24.66
CA ASN A 36 -20.50 -0.16 -23.96
C ASN A 36 -21.13 -1.33 -23.17
N PRO A 37 -20.40 -1.86 -22.18
CA PRO A 37 -20.87 -3.01 -21.39
C PRO A 37 -22.13 -2.67 -20.60
N PHE A 38 -22.95 -3.68 -20.32
CA PHE A 38 -24.12 -3.53 -19.46
C PHE A 38 -23.70 -3.12 -18.04
N GLN A 39 -24.32 -2.06 -17.52
CA GLN A 39 -23.98 -1.49 -16.21
C GLN A 39 -24.81 -2.12 -15.08
N ILE A 40 -24.14 -2.86 -14.19
CA ILE A 40 -24.77 -3.57 -13.08
C ILE A 40 -24.68 -2.73 -11.81
N LYS A 41 -25.83 -2.42 -11.23
CA LYS A 41 -25.93 -1.63 -9.98
C LYS A 41 -26.73 -2.31 -8.88
N THR A 42 -27.57 -3.29 -9.23
CA THR A 42 -28.49 -3.91 -8.27
C THR A 42 -28.55 -5.43 -8.41
N LEU A 43 -29.12 -6.08 -7.39
CA LEU A 43 -29.35 -7.52 -7.39
C LEU A 43 -30.34 -7.94 -8.49
N GLU A 44 -31.29 -7.09 -8.85
CA GLU A 44 -32.25 -7.30 -9.93
C GLU A 44 -31.56 -7.32 -11.31
N ASN A 45 -30.51 -6.51 -11.50
CA ASN A 45 -29.68 -6.58 -12.72
C ASN A 45 -28.93 -7.92 -12.79
N LEU A 46 -28.41 -8.42 -11.67
CA LEU A 46 -27.79 -9.74 -11.63
C LEU A 46 -28.80 -10.85 -11.94
N CYS A 47 -30.01 -10.77 -11.38
CA CYS A 47 -31.10 -11.69 -11.69
C CYS A 47 -31.43 -11.70 -13.18
N TRP A 48 -31.44 -10.51 -13.79
CA TRP A 48 -31.63 -10.38 -15.22
C TRP A 48 -30.56 -11.16 -15.97
N ILE A 49 -29.27 -11.02 -15.67
CA ILE A 49 -28.24 -11.85 -16.34
C ILE A 49 -28.50 -13.35 -16.14
N ALA A 50 -28.73 -13.79 -14.90
CA ALA A 50 -28.88 -15.21 -14.56
C ALA A 50 -30.08 -15.89 -15.23
N ALA A 51 -31.15 -15.15 -15.52
CA ALA A 51 -32.42 -15.72 -15.97
C ALA A 51 -32.47 -16.14 -17.46
N ASP A 52 -31.51 -15.76 -18.31
CA ASP A 52 -31.48 -16.21 -19.72
C ASP A 52 -30.04 -16.32 -20.22
N THR A 53 -29.72 -17.51 -20.70
CA THR A 53 -28.39 -17.90 -21.16
C THR A 53 -27.97 -17.21 -22.45
N SER A 54 -28.91 -16.65 -23.22
CA SER A 54 -28.62 -15.83 -24.41
C SER A 54 -27.80 -14.58 -24.08
N ARG A 55 -27.84 -14.14 -22.81
CA ARG A 55 -27.14 -12.96 -22.31
C ARG A 55 -25.70 -13.24 -21.90
N TRP A 56 -25.33 -14.50 -21.65
CA TRP A 56 -24.03 -14.87 -21.06
C TRP A 56 -22.82 -14.70 -21.99
N LYS A 57 -23.02 -14.15 -23.19
CA LYS A 57 -21.98 -13.77 -24.16
C LYS A 57 -21.60 -12.28 -24.10
N PHE A 58 -22.36 -11.46 -23.38
CA PHE A 58 -22.17 -10.01 -23.33
C PHE A 58 -21.16 -9.56 -22.27
N ASN A 59 -20.76 -8.30 -22.35
CA ASN A 59 -19.83 -7.68 -21.41
C ASN A 59 -20.58 -6.88 -20.33
N TYR A 60 -20.06 -6.93 -19.11
CA TYR A 60 -20.67 -6.36 -17.92
C TYR A 60 -19.67 -5.54 -17.11
N ILE A 61 -20.15 -4.44 -16.54
CA ILE A 61 -19.39 -3.61 -15.59
C ILE A 61 -20.24 -3.33 -14.36
N GLN A 62 -19.72 -3.61 -13.17
CA GLN A 62 -20.39 -3.28 -11.92
C GLN A 62 -20.03 -1.86 -11.48
N LEU A 63 -21.01 -1.11 -10.98
CA LEU A 63 -20.85 0.29 -10.56
C LEU A 63 -21.35 0.58 -9.14
N ALA A 64 -21.77 -0.46 -8.42
CA ALA A 64 -22.21 -0.36 -7.03
C ALA A 64 -21.97 -1.69 -6.32
N ASP A 65 -21.83 -1.64 -4.99
CA ASP A 65 -21.86 -2.85 -4.17
C ASP A 65 -23.28 -3.41 -4.12
N ILE A 66 -23.41 -4.74 -4.10
CA ILE A 66 -24.68 -5.44 -4.20
C ILE A 66 -24.84 -6.36 -2.99
N ASN A 67 -25.90 -6.14 -2.22
CA ASN A 67 -26.29 -7.03 -1.12
C ASN A 67 -27.16 -8.17 -1.67
N ALA A 68 -26.67 -9.41 -1.59
CA ALA A 68 -27.36 -10.61 -2.05
C ALA A 68 -28.01 -11.42 -0.91
N ALA A 69 -28.14 -10.89 0.31
CA ALA A 69 -28.68 -11.65 1.45
C ALA A 69 -30.09 -12.22 1.20
N SER A 70 -30.92 -11.53 0.41
CA SER A 70 -32.27 -11.98 0.06
C SER A 70 -32.30 -13.23 -0.81
N VAL A 71 -31.20 -13.56 -1.50
CA VAL A 71 -31.14 -14.75 -2.37
C VAL A 71 -31.33 -16.04 -1.57
N ARG A 72 -31.04 -16.03 -0.26
CA ARG A 72 -31.18 -17.21 0.61
C ARG A 72 -32.56 -17.84 0.55
N ASN A 73 -33.62 -17.04 0.38
CA ASN A 73 -35.00 -17.51 0.36
C ASN A 73 -35.48 -17.88 -1.06
N TRP A 74 -34.61 -17.83 -2.07
CA TRP A 74 -34.98 -18.12 -3.45
C TRP A 74 -34.96 -19.62 -3.73
N TYR A 75 -35.84 -20.04 -4.64
CA TYR A 75 -35.92 -21.42 -5.15
C TYR A 75 -36.01 -22.46 -4.03
N ASN A 76 -36.97 -22.29 -3.09
CA ASN A 76 -37.14 -23.15 -1.92
C ASN A 76 -35.83 -23.28 -1.12
N ASP A 77 -35.29 -22.13 -0.71
CA ASP A 77 -34.04 -22.02 0.07
C ASP A 77 -32.79 -22.63 -0.58
N SER A 78 -32.82 -22.84 -1.90
CA SER A 78 -31.65 -23.29 -2.67
C SER A 78 -30.70 -22.16 -3.00
N GLY A 79 -31.14 -20.91 -2.87
CA GLY A 79 -30.28 -19.75 -3.09
C GLY A 79 -30.11 -19.34 -4.55
N TRP A 80 -29.06 -18.58 -4.79
CA TRP A 80 -28.64 -18.10 -6.10
C TRP A 80 -28.55 -19.22 -7.14
N LEU A 81 -28.91 -18.90 -8.39
CA LEU A 81 -28.69 -19.75 -9.54
C LEU A 81 -27.42 -19.28 -10.25
N PRO A 82 -26.34 -20.09 -10.31
CA PRO A 82 -25.08 -19.67 -10.90
C PRO A 82 -25.21 -19.21 -12.36
N ILE A 83 -24.47 -18.16 -12.73
CA ILE A 83 -24.35 -17.72 -14.12
C ILE A 83 -23.35 -18.64 -14.83
N GLY A 84 -23.77 -19.28 -15.92
CA GLY A 84 -22.95 -20.30 -16.58
C GLY A 84 -23.13 -21.69 -15.96
N SER A 85 -23.15 -22.71 -16.80
CA SER A 85 -23.25 -24.12 -16.42
C SER A 85 -22.38 -24.99 -17.35
N ILE A 86 -22.25 -26.28 -17.03
CA ILE A 86 -21.53 -27.22 -17.88
C ILE A 86 -22.11 -27.33 -19.31
N ASN A 87 -23.42 -27.14 -19.46
CA ASN A 87 -24.11 -27.23 -20.75
C ASN A 87 -24.17 -25.88 -21.49
N HIS A 88 -24.01 -24.77 -20.78
CA HIS A 88 -24.04 -23.44 -21.35
C HIS A 88 -23.14 -22.53 -20.51
N ALA A 89 -21.87 -22.42 -20.86
CA ALA A 89 -20.92 -21.61 -20.11
C ALA A 89 -21.16 -20.12 -20.32
N PHE A 90 -20.72 -19.31 -19.36
CA PHE A 90 -20.59 -17.86 -19.56
C PHE A 90 -19.34 -17.57 -20.39
N THR A 91 -19.49 -16.83 -21.48
CA THR A 91 -18.41 -16.55 -22.44
C THR A 91 -18.13 -15.07 -22.65
N GLY A 92 -18.95 -14.20 -22.04
CA GLY A 92 -18.74 -12.77 -21.98
C GLY A 92 -17.64 -12.36 -20.99
N SER A 93 -17.61 -11.09 -20.62
CA SER A 93 -16.67 -10.57 -19.60
C SER A 93 -17.42 -9.84 -18.50
N TYR A 94 -16.89 -9.87 -17.28
CA TYR A 94 -17.45 -9.18 -16.12
C TYR A 94 -16.36 -8.45 -15.35
N ASN A 95 -16.41 -7.12 -15.37
CA ASN A 95 -15.52 -6.27 -14.59
C ASN A 95 -16.26 -5.72 -13.36
N GLY A 96 -15.88 -6.15 -12.17
CA GLY A 96 -16.49 -5.74 -10.91
C GLY A 96 -16.09 -4.34 -10.45
N LYS A 97 -15.09 -3.68 -11.06
CA LYS A 97 -14.57 -2.35 -10.66
C LYS A 97 -14.26 -2.23 -9.16
N ASN A 98 -13.83 -3.32 -8.53
CA ASN A 98 -13.57 -3.46 -7.09
C ASN A 98 -14.81 -3.40 -6.19
N HIS A 99 -16.02 -3.42 -6.78
CA HIS A 99 -17.27 -3.53 -6.05
C HIS A 99 -17.50 -4.93 -5.51
N ILE A 100 -18.36 -4.98 -4.50
CA ILE A 100 -18.65 -6.17 -3.71
C ILE A 100 -20.00 -6.76 -4.11
N ILE A 101 -20.10 -8.08 -4.09
CA ILE A 101 -21.35 -8.84 -3.98
C ILE A 101 -21.32 -9.52 -2.61
N ASP A 102 -22.11 -9.01 -1.67
CA ASP A 102 -22.09 -9.45 -0.29
C ASP A 102 -23.19 -10.48 0.01
N SER A 103 -22.92 -11.39 0.94
CA SER A 103 -23.90 -12.34 1.50
C SER A 103 -24.51 -13.31 0.46
N LEU A 104 -23.74 -13.67 -0.58
CA LEU A 104 -24.16 -14.63 -1.59
C LEU A 104 -24.43 -16.01 -0.96
N PHE A 105 -25.61 -16.57 -1.21
CA PHE A 105 -26.01 -17.87 -0.68
C PHE A 105 -26.36 -18.86 -1.80
N ILE A 106 -25.78 -20.05 -1.77
CA ILE A 106 -26.09 -21.19 -2.65
C ILE A 106 -26.16 -22.45 -1.79
N ASN A 107 -27.28 -23.18 -1.84
CA ASN A 107 -27.44 -24.46 -1.17
C ASN A 107 -27.93 -25.53 -2.15
N ARG A 108 -26.99 -26.08 -2.93
CA ARG A 108 -27.28 -26.99 -4.04
C ARG A 108 -26.33 -28.20 -3.97
N PRO A 109 -26.46 -29.08 -2.96
CA PRO A 109 -25.47 -30.13 -2.66
C PRO A 109 -25.24 -31.15 -3.78
N ASP A 110 -26.16 -31.26 -4.75
CA ASP A 110 -26.06 -32.17 -5.90
C ASP A 110 -25.60 -31.45 -7.20
N PHE A 111 -25.36 -30.14 -7.16
CA PHE A 111 -25.07 -29.32 -8.34
C PHE A 111 -23.57 -29.21 -8.63
N ARG A 112 -23.20 -29.41 -9.90
CA ARG A 112 -21.83 -29.25 -10.40
C ARG A 112 -21.59 -27.83 -10.93
N GLY A 113 -20.45 -27.24 -10.61
CA GLY A 113 -20.12 -25.87 -10.97
C GLY A 113 -20.88 -24.88 -10.09
N SER A 114 -20.64 -24.92 -8.77
CA SER A 114 -21.31 -24.01 -7.82
C SER A 114 -20.41 -22.81 -7.53
N GLY A 115 -20.94 -21.61 -7.68
CA GLY A 115 -20.28 -20.34 -7.43
C GLY A 115 -21.18 -19.19 -7.89
N PHE A 116 -20.72 -17.94 -7.76
CA PHE A 116 -21.43 -16.82 -8.38
C PHE A 116 -21.59 -17.06 -9.89
N PHE A 117 -20.49 -17.44 -10.52
CA PHE A 117 -20.48 -18.11 -11.83
C PHE A 117 -20.36 -19.62 -11.64
N GLY A 118 -21.15 -20.39 -12.39
CA GLY A 118 -21.04 -21.84 -12.36
C GLY A 118 -19.90 -22.34 -13.24
N ARG A 119 -19.90 -21.91 -14.50
CA ARG A 119 -18.80 -22.16 -15.45
C ARG A 119 -18.55 -20.99 -16.37
N ILE A 120 -17.29 -20.58 -16.49
CA ILE A 120 -16.84 -19.60 -17.49
C ILE A 120 -15.95 -20.27 -18.54
N TYR A 121 -16.06 -19.83 -19.79
CA TYR A 121 -15.36 -20.42 -20.93
C TYR A 121 -15.05 -19.38 -22.02
N SER A 122 -13.94 -19.58 -22.75
CA SER A 122 -13.42 -18.78 -23.88
C SER A 122 -12.17 -18.00 -23.50
N SER A 123 -11.19 -17.96 -24.42
CA SER A 123 -9.95 -17.20 -24.25
C SER A 123 -10.17 -15.69 -24.16
N SER A 124 -11.34 -15.21 -24.60
CA SER A 124 -11.78 -13.83 -24.46
C SER A 124 -12.56 -13.55 -23.16
N CYS A 125 -12.96 -14.59 -22.42
CA CYS A 125 -13.75 -14.44 -21.21
C CYS A 125 -12.85 -14.00 -20.04
N VAL A 126 -13.12 -12.82 -19.51
CA VAL A 126 -12.41 -12.26 -18.36
C VAL A 126 -13.41 -11.92 -17.26
N VAL A 127 -13.21 -12.51 -16.08
CA VAL A 127 -13.85 -12.08 -14.83
C VAL A 127 -12.80 -11.37 -13.99
N GLU A 128 -12.98 -10.08 -13.74
CA GLU A 128 -11.97 -9.28 -13.05
C GLU A 128 -12.52 -8.29 -12.05
N SER A 129 -11.69 -7.93 -11.06
CA SER A 129 -12.00 -6.87 -10.09
C SER A 129 -13.32 -7.07 -9.36
N LEU A 130 -13.72 -8.33 -9.11
CA LEU A 130 -14.98 -8.69 -8.47
C LEU A 130 -14.72 -9.34 -7.11
N ARG A 131 -15.48 -8.90 -6.09
CA ARG A 131 -15.32 -9.33 -4.71
C ARG A 131 -16.62 -9.97 -4.22
N VAL A 132 -16.59 -11.24 -3.89
CA VAL A 132 -17.76 -11.95 -3.31
C VAL A 132 -17.51 -12.14 -1.82
N THR A 133 -18.25 -11.44 -0.96
CA THR A 133 -17.98 -11.45 0.49
C THR A 133 -19.09 -12.12 1.28
N ASN A 134 -18.74 -12.62 2.47
CA ASN A 134 -19.68 -13.27 3.40
C ASN A 134 -20.53 -14.36 2.74
N CYS A 135 -19.96 -15.08 1.77
CA CYS A 135 -20.70 -16.10 1.03
C CYS A 135 -20.89 -17.39 1.84
N SER A 136 -21.95 -18.13 1.50
CA SER A 136 -22.17 -19.49 1.96
C SER A 136 -22.59 -20.32 0.77
N ILE A 137 -21.69 -21.17 0.30
CA ILE A 137 -21.84 -21.93 -0.95
C ILE A 137 -21.71 -23.41 -0.65
N VAL A 138 -22.76 -24.16 -0.93
CA VAL A 138 -22.79 -25.62 -0.86
C VAL A 138 -23.09 -26.16 -2.25
N GLY A 139 -22.18 -27.00 -2.76
CA GLY A 139 -22.27 -27.65 -4.07
C GLY A 139 -21.82 -29.12 -4.04
N PHE A 140 -21.89 -29.80 -5.18
CA PHE A 140 -21.37 -31.17 -5.31
C PHE A 140 -19.91 -31.19 -5.74
N SER A 141 -19.63 -30.73 -6.96
CA SER A 141 -18.30 -30.77 -7.58
C SER A 141 -17.98 -29.47 -8.29
N GLY A 142 -16.72 -29.03 -8.25
CA GLY A 142 -16.31 -27.76 -8.85
C GLY A 142 -17.01 -26.62 -8.12
N VAL A 143 -16.70 -26.47 -6.83
CA VAL A 143 -17.34 -25.50 -5.95
C VAL A 143 -16.34 -24.40 -5.63
N GLY A 144 -16.67 -23.15 -5.96
CA GLY A 144 -15.86 -21.97 -5.71
C GLY A 144 -16.69 -20.81 -5.16
N GLY A 145 -16.08 -19.96 -4.33
CA GLY A 145 -16.68 -18.71 -3.86
C GLY A 145 -17.16 -17.81 -5.00
N LEU A 146 -16.33 -17.72 -6.06
CA LEU A 146 -16.60 -16.88 -7.23
C LEU A 146 -16.97 -17.71 -8.46
N VAL A 147 -16.16 -18.71 -8.81
CA VAL A 147 -16.38 -19.54 -10.01
C VAL A 147 -16.33 -21.02 -9.68
N GLY A 148 -17.32 -21.79 -10.09
CA GLY A 148 -17.25 -23.25 -9.99
C GLY A 148 -16.15 -23.84 -10.89
N GLU A 149 -16.21 -23.54 -12.19
CA GLU A 149 -15.24 -23.99 -13.20
C GLU A 149 -14.77 -22.87 -14.14
N VAL A 150 -13.46 -22.76 -14.32
CA VAL A 150 -12.81 -21.84 -15.28
C VAL A 150 -12.17 -22.68 -16.37
N VAL A 151 -12.58 -22.50 -17.62
CA VAL A 151 -12.05 -23.28 -18.75
C VAL A 151 -11.59 -22.40 -19.89
N SER A 152 -10.30 -22.40 -20.19
CA SER A 152 -9.72 -21.53 -21.22
C SER A 152 -10.03 -20.05 -21.04
N ALA A 153 -10.20 -19.58 -19.79
CA ALA A 153 -10.61 -18.23 -19.45
C ALA A 153 -9.66 -17.61 -18.40
N ARG A 154 -9.89 -16.34 -18.05
CA ARG A 154 -9.07 -15.59 -17.07
C ARG A 154 -9.93 -15.08 -15.91
N VAL A 155 -9.47 -15.36 -14.69
CA VAL A 155 -9.95 -14.71 -13.46
C VAL A 155 -8.82 -13.87 -12.90
N ALA A 156 -9.07 -12.58 -12.73
CA ALA A 156 -8.03 -11.66 -12.29
C ALA A 156 -8.53 -10.75 -11.18
N HIS A 157 -7.66 -10.31 -10.27
CA HIS A 157 -7.95 -9.17 -9.41
C HIS A 157 -9.21 -9.39 -8.55
N SER A 158 -9.48 -10.64 -8.18
CA SER A 158 -10.78 -11.04 -7.62
C SER A 158 -10.62 -11.80 -6.32
N PHE A 159 -11.64 -11.73 -5.49
CA PHE A 159 -11.59 -12.29 -4.14
C PHE A 159 -12.92 -12.87 -3.70
N SER A 160 -12.84 -13.90 -2.87
CA SER A 160 -13.98 -14.44 -2.14
C SER A 160 -13.71 -14.54 -0.65
N SER A 161 -14.73 -14.25 0.17
CA SER A 161 -14.74 -14.64 1.58
C SER A 161 -16.02 -15.32 2.00
N GLY A 162 -15.92 -16.28 2.91
CA GLY A 162 -17.07 -16.97 3.48
C GLY A 162 -16.81 -18.46 3.69
N VAL A 163 -17.88 -19.26 3.58
CA VAL A 163 -17.84 -20.71 3.73
C VAL A 163 -18.16 -21.37 2.39
N VAL A 164 -17.23 -22.18 1.88
CA VAL A 164 -17.41 -22.97 0.65
C VAL A 164 -17.35 -24.45 0.99
N LYS A 165 -18.38 -25.20 0.63
CA LYS A 165 -18.53 -26.63 0.94
C LYS A 165 -18.88 -27.45 -0.30
N GLY A 166 -18.22 -28.59 -0.48
CA GLY A 166 -18.60 -29.55 -1.52
C GLY A 166 -17.96 -30.91 -1.36
N ALA A 167 -18.33 -31.86 -2.21
CA ALA A 167 -17.82 -33.22 -2.18
C ALA A 167 -16.52 -33.38 -2.99
N PHE A 168 -16.37 -32.67 -4.11
CA PHE A 168 -15.23 -32.83 -5.02
C PHE A 168 -14.72 -31.48 -5.55
N ASN A 169 -13.40 -31.27 -5.56
CA ASN A 169 -12.75 -30.07 -6.12
C ASN A 169 -13.37 -28.76 -5.59
N VAL A 170 -13.06 -28.46 -4.34
CA VAL A 170 -13.58 -27.29 -3.63
C VAL A 170 -12.47 -26.28 -3.46
N GLY A 171 -12.68 -25.06 -3.95
CA GLY A 171 -11.76 -23.94 -3.76
C GLY A 171 -12.42 -22.77 -3.06
N GLY A 172 -11.67 -21.99 -2.28
CA GLY A 172 -12.23 -20.79 -1.68
C GLY A 172 -12.71 -19.79 -2.74
N LEU A 173 -12.00 -19.66 -3.87
CA LEU A 173 -12.38 -18.78 -4.99
C LEU A 173 -12.86 -19.56 -6.21
N ILE A 174 -12.11 -20.57 -6.63
CA ILE A 174 -12.36 -21.35 -7.86
C ILE A 174 -12.40 -22.84 -7.55
N GLY A 175 -13.45 -23.55 -7.96
CA GLY A 175 -13.49 -25.01 -7.81
C GLY A 175 -12.45 -25.71 -8.70
N VAL A 176 -12.54 -25.51 -10.01
CA VAL A 176 -11.63 -26.12 -11.01
C VAL A 176 -11.14 -25.09 -12.02
N GLY A 177 -9.83 -25.05 -12.27
CA GLY A 177 -9.21 -24.37 -13.41
C GLY A 177 -8.73 -25.38 -14.45
N ASN A 178 -9.04 -25.14 -15.73
CA ASN A 178 -8.54 -25.95 -16.85
C ASN A 178 -8.07 -25.05 -18.00
N LYS A 179 -6.79 -25.13 -18.39
CA LYS A 179 -6.18 -24.26 -19.43
C LYS A 179 -6.43 -22.76 -19.19
N SER A 180 -6.43 -22.34 -17.93
CA SER A 180 -6.91 -21.02 -17.49
C SER A 180 -5.84 -20.23 -16.76
N TYR A 181 -6.11 -18.93 -16.56
CA TYR A 181 -5.23 -18.01 -15.85
C TYR A 181 -5.92 -17.43 -14.63
N VAL A 182 -5.30 -17.56 -13.46
CA VAL A 182 -5.73 -16.98 -12.20
C VAL A 182 -4.64 -16.04 -11.71
N GLU A 183 -4.93 -14.74 -11.63
CA GLU A 183 -3.90 -13.73 -11.35
C GLU A 183 -4.37 -12.70 -10.32
N CYS A 184 -3.50 -12.32 -9.36
CA CYS A 184 -3.82 -11.28 -8.38
C CYS A 184 -5.13 -11.57 -7.65
N CYS A 185 -5.34 -12.83 -7.29
CA CYS A 185 -6.57 -13.31 -6.67
C CYS A 185 -6.30 -13.74 -5.25
N TYR A 186 -7.31 -13.63 -4.38
CA TYR A 186 -7.17 -14.15 -3.03
C TYR A 186 -8.48 -14.72 -2.48
N SER A 187 -8.39 -15.38 -1.34
CA SER A 187 -9.55 -15.99 -0.66
C SER A 187 -9.34 -16.01 0.85
N SER A 188 -10.44 -15.94 1.60
CA SER A 188 -10.43 -16.10 3.06
C SER A 188 -11.70 -16.77 3.57
N GLY A 189 -11.65 -17.31 4.79
CA GLY A 189 -12.78 -18.01 5.40
C GLY A 189 -12.53 -19.51 5.50
N MET A 190 -13.54 -20.32 5.18
CA MET A 190 -13.50 -21.77 5.42
C MET A 190 -13.82 -22.55 4.15
N VAL A 191 -12.97 -23.53 3.83
CA VAL A 191 -13.15 -24.46 2.73
C VAL A 191 -13.31 -25.87 3.29
N ASN A 192 -14.50 -26.43 3.11
CA ASN A 192 -14.87 -27.78 3.57
C ASN A 192 -15.13 -28.66 2.36
N GLY A 193 -14.07 -29.28 1.81
CA GLY A 193 -14.22 -30.22 0.70
C GLY A 193 -14.22 -31.67 1.18
N GLY A 194 -14.64 -32.58 0.29
CA GLY A 194 -14.41 -34.01 0.43
C GLY A 194 -13.06 -34.37 -0.18
N THR A 195 -13.04 -34.85 -1.42
CA THR A 195 -11.83 -35.44 -2.01
C THR A 195 -10.69 -34.46 -2.26
N VAL A 196 -10.96 -33.29 -2.85
CA VAL A 196 -9.92 -32.30 -3.20
C VAL A 196 -10.34 -30.93 -2.73
N SER A 197 -9.47 -30.28 -1.96
CA SER A 197 -9.73 -28.99 -1.32
C SER A 197 -8.52 -28.07 -1.44
N GLY A 198 -8.73 -26.85 -1.92
CA GLY A 198 -7.70 -25.81 -1.97
C GLY A 198 -8.18 -24.50 -1.37
N GLY A 199 -7.32 -23.78 -0.66
CA GLY A 199 -7.70 -22.49 -0.10
C GLY A 199 -8.18 -21.49 -1.16
N LEU A 200 -7.49 -21.42 -2.30
CA LEU A 200 -7.86 -20.56 -3.44
C LEU A 200 -8.53 -21.36 -4.56
N VAL A 201 -7.87 -22.43 -5.03
CA VAL A 201 -8.32 -23.26 -6.17
C VAL A 201 -8.39 -24.72 -5.75
N GLY A 202 -9.52 -25.39 -5.96
CA GLY A 202 -9.63 -26.82 -5.67
C GLY A 202 -8.67 -27.65 -6.53
N SER A 203 -8.90 -27.65 -7.85
CA SER A 203 -8.01 -28.33 -8.81
C SER A 203 -7.56 -27.39 -9.93
N ASN A 204 -6.27 -27.43 -10.25
CA ASN A 204 -5.62 -26.59 -11.24
C ASN A 204 -4.97 -27.46 -12.31
N PHE A 205 -5.59 -27.55 -13.49
CA PHE A 205 -5.14 -28.38 -14.61
C PHE A 205 -4.69 -27.56 -15.80
N TYR A 206 -3.48 -27.79 -16.32
CA TYR A 206 -2.95 -27.07 -17.48
C TYR A 206 -3.03 -25.54 -17.37
N SER A 207 -3.09 -25.04 -16.15
CA SER A 207 -3.46 -23.66 -15.81
C SER A 207 -2.31 -22.96 -15.11
N LYS A 208 -2.40 -21.64 -15.00
CA LYS A 208 -1.41 -20.82 -14.29
C LYS A 208 -2.08 -20.02 -13.19
N ILE A 209 -1.56 -20.14 -11.97
CA ILE A 209 -1.87 -19.28 -10.84
C ILE A 209 -0.67 -18.38 -10.60
N SER A 210 -0.88 -17.07 -10.53
CA SER A 210 0.19 -16.14 -10.20
C SER A 210 -0.25 -15.01 -9.29
N ASN A 211 0.69 -14.53 -8.48
CA ASN A 211 0.50 -13.37 -7.61
C ASN A 211 -0.76 -13.51 -6.73
N SER A 212 -1.00 -14.68 -6.15
CA SER A 212 -2.28 -14.99 -5.50
C SER A 212 -2.08 -15.58 -4.12
N TYR A 213 -3.08 -15.46 -3.24
CA TYR A 213 -2.93 -16.00 -1.88
C TYR A 213 -4.21 -16.51 -1.24
N SER A 214 -4.07 -17.28 -0.16
CA SER A 214 -5.23 -17.73 0.63
C SER A 214 -4.98 -17.68 2.13
N PHE A 215 -5.99 -17.18 2.84
CA PHE A 215 -6.11 -17.22 4.30
C PHE A 215 -7.15 -18.25 4.77
N CYS A 216 -7.66 -19.09 3.87
CA CYS A 216 -8.72 -20.04 4.20
C CYS A 216 -8.24 -21.12 5.17
N GLU A 217 -9.04 -21.43 6.20
CA GLU A 217 -8.95 -22.73 6.86
C GLU A 217 -9.50 -23.79 5.90
N VAL A 218 -8.68 -24.79 5.56
CA VAL A 218 -9.00 -25.79 4.55
C VAL A 218 -9.07 -27.17 5.19
N SER A 219 -10.19 -27.86 4.98
CA SER A 219 -10.36 -29.26 5.34
C SER A 219 -10.75 -30.13 4.13
N GLY A 220 -10.33 -31.39 4.15
CA GLY A 220 -10.77 -32.42 3.21
C GLY A 220 -10.16 -33.79 3.49
N ASP A 221 -10.42 -34.73 2.59
CA ASP A 221 -10.10 -36.14 2.78
C ASP A 221 -8.77 -36.49 2.10
N GLN A 222 -8.65 -36.26 0.78
CA GLN A 222 -7.50 -36.74 -0.01
C GLN A 222 -6.46 -35.65 -0.27
N SER A 223 -6.64 -34.81 -1.29
CA SER A 223 -5.69 -33.76 -1.67
C SER A 223 -6.11 -32.41 -1.10
N VAL A 224 -5.47 -31.99 -0.01
CA VAL A 224 -5.80 -30.77 0.71
C VAL A 224 -4.61 -29.82 0.71
N GLY A 225 -4.75 -28.66 0.06
CA GLY A 225 -3.69 -27.66 0.00
C GLY A 225 -4.12 -26.29 0.52
N GLY A 226 -3.21 -25.60 1.22
CA GLY A 226 -3.50 -24.26 1.72
C GLY A 226 -3.78 -23.23 0.61
N LEU A 227 -3.22 -23.40 -0.59
CA LEU A 227 -3.56 -22.60 -1.78
C LEU A 227 -4.30 -23.43 -2.84
N VAL A 228 -3.77 -24.60 -3.19
CA VAL A 228 -4.31 -25.46 -4.25
C VAL A 228 -4.42 -26.91 -3.79
N GLY A 229 -5.57 -27.55 -3.99
CA GLY A 229 -5.73 -28.97 -3.64
C GLY A 229 -4.88 -29.87 -4.55
N ASP A 230 -5.15 -29.85 -5.85
CA ASP A 230 -4.39 -30.59 -6.87
C ASP A 230 -3.88 -29.66 -7.97
N ASN A 231 -2.56 -29.61 -8.16
CA ASN A 231 -1.89 -28.81 -9.18
C ASN A 231 -1.26 -29.71 -10.24
N SER A 232 -2.02 -30.13 -11.25
CA SER A 232 -1.59 -31.14 -12.22
C SER A 232 -1.35 -30.56 -13.62
N PHE A 233 -0.16 -30.77 -14.18
CA PHE A 233 0.32 -30.20 -15.45
C PHE A 233 0.22 -28.67 -15.48
N ALA A 234 0.33 -28.03 -14.32
CA ALA A 234 -0.01 -26.64 -14.10
C ALA A 234 1.10 -25.91 -13.34
N SER A 235 0.97 -24.60 -13.21
CA SER A 235 1.99 -23.77 -12.55
C SER A 235 1.43 -22.82 -11.51
N ILE A 236 2.21 -22.63 -10.45
CA ILE A 236 1.96 -21.65 -9.39
C ILE A 236 3.21 -20.78 -9.27
N ALA A 237 3.04 -19.45 -9.28
CA ALA A 237 4.14 -18.51 -9.13
C ALA A 237 3.80 -17.35 -8.19
N ASN A 238 4.76 -16.90 -7.40
CA ASN A 238 4.63 -15.72 -6.55
C ASN A 238 3.35 -15.74 -5.70
N SER A 239 3.04 -16.88 -5.08
CA SER A 239 1.78 -17.08 -4.40
C SER A 239 1.99 -17.65 -3.01
N TYR A 240 1.04 -17.45 -2.10
CA TYR A 240 1.21 -17.94 -0.74
C TYR A 240 -0.06 -18.36 -0.01
N SER A 241 0.09 -19.16 1.04
CA SER A 241 -1.01 -19.57 1.93
C SER A 241 -0.62 -19.41 3.39
N THR A 242 -1.59 -19.09 4.25
CA THR A 242 -1.37 -19.02 5.71
C THR A 242 -2.47 -19.65 6.54
N GLY A 243 -3.58 -20.07 5.94
CA GLY A 243 -4.64 -20.70 6.70
C GLY A 243 -4.28 -22.11 7.16
N LYS A 244 -4.91 -22.55 8.24
CA LYS A 244 -4.78 -23.92 8.76
C LYS A 244 -5.24 -24.94 7.72
N VAL A 245 -4.50 -26.04 7.60
CA VAL A 245 -4.82 -27.13 6.65
C VAL A 245 -5.05 -28.42 7.43
N THR A 246 -6.10 -29.16 7.10
CA THR A 246 -6.44 -30.45 7.72
C THR A 246 -6.86 -31.44 6.63
N GLY A 247 -6.02 -32.45 6.38
CA GLY A 247 -6.30 -33.53 5.42
C GLY A 247 -6.10 -34.91 6.05
N GLU A 248 -6.77 -35.94 5.52
CA GLU A 248 -6.61 -37.31 6.03
C GLU A 248 -5.45 -38.07 5.35
N SER A 249 -5.15 -37.79 4.07
CA SER A 249 -4.01 -38.42 3.36
C SER A 249 -2.93 -37.43 2.89
N ASP A 250 -3.24 -36.54 1.95
CA ASP A 250 -2.27 -35.66 1.29
C ASP A 250 -2.55 -34.19 1.66
N ALA A 251 -2.09 -33.80 2.84
CA ALA A 251 -2.18 -32.43 3.34
C ALA A 251 -0.87 -31.66 3.07
N GLY A 252 -0.96 -30.56 2.31
CA GLY A 252 0.18 -29.71 2.00
C GLY A 252 -0.04 -28.24 2.36
N GLY A 253 0.98 -27.60 2.93
CA GLY A 253 0.91 -26.20 3.35
C GLY A 253 0.54 -25.24 2.22
N LEU A 254 1.05 -25.46 0.99
CA LEU A 254 0.70 -24.70 -0.22
C LEU A 254 -0.13 -25.54 -1.21
N SER A 255 0.35 -26.73 -1.56
CA SER A 255 -0.29 -27.63 -2.54
C SER A 255 -0.47 -29.03 -1.93
N GLY A 256 -1.66 -29.59 -2.04
CA GLY A 256 -1.96 -30.95 -1.52
C GLY A 256 -1.30 -32.04 -2.36
N SER A 257 -1.53 -32.02 -3.67
CA SER A 257 -0.89 -32.92 -4.64
C SER A 257 -0.47 -32.17 -5.91
N GLY A 258 0.39 -32.79 -6.71
CA GLY A 258 0.78 -32.26 -8.02
C GLY A 258 1.39 -33.35 -8.91
N ARG A 259 1.13 -33.25 -10.21
CA ARG A 259 1.71 -34.14 -11.23
C ARG A 259 2.30 -33.31 -12.35
N SER A 260 3.60 -33.45 -12.60
CA SER A 260 4.29 -32.74 -13.68
C SER A 260 4.06 -31.22 -13.59
N ASP A 261 4.12 -30.69 -12.37
CA ASP A 261 3.79 -29.33 -12.05
C ASP A 261 5.03 -28.48 -11.76
N THR A 262 4.83 -27.16 -11.76
CA THR A 262 5.90 -26.19 -11.55
C THR A 262 5.45 -25.15 -10.53
N ILE A 263 6.06 -25.17 -9.35
CA ILE A 263 5.80 -24.20 -8.29
C ILE A 263 7.06 -23.36 -8.07
N LEU A 264 6.96 -22.04 -8.28
CA LEU A 264 8.08 -21.11 -8.24
C LEU A 264 7.82 -19.97 -7.27
N ARG A 265 8.80 -19.61 -6.44
CA ARG A 265 8.78 -18.42 -5.58
C ARG A 265 7.47 -18.30 -4.76
N SER A 266 6.98 -19.43 -4.27
CA SER A 266 5.67 -19.53 -3.62
C SER A 266 5.83 -20.21 -2.26
N PHE A 267 5.10 -19.71 -1.26
CA PHE A 267 5.40 -19.95 0.14
C PHE A 267 4.16 -20.35 0.94
N TRP A 268 4.34 -21.11 2.02
CA TRP A 268 3.30 -21.25 3.03
C TRP A 268 3.86 -20.92 4.41
N ASP A 269 2.98 -20.45 5.29
CA ASP A 269 3.31 -20.22 6.70
C ASP A 269 3.22 -21.54 7.48
N ILE A 270 4.37 -22.06 7.92
CA ILE A 270 4.47 -23.35 8.65
C ILE A 270 3.73 -23.26 10.01
N ASP A 271 3.84 -22.12 10.69
CA ASP A 271 3.35 -21.96 12.05
C ASP A 271 1.81 -21.90 12.07
N SER A 272 1.20 -21.21 11.11
CA SER A 272 -0.26 -21.05 11.04
C SER A 272 -0.97 -22.17 10.27
N SER A 273 -0.28 -22.82 9.33
CA SER A 273 -0.82 -24.00 8.62
C SER A 273 -0.79 -25.27 9.46
N TYR A 274 0.11 -25.34 10.45
CA TYR A 274 0.47 -26.54 11.22
C TYR A 274 1.08 -27.66 10.37
N LEU A 275 1.69 -27.33 9.23
CA LEU A 275 2.30 -28.29 8.30
C LEU A 275 3.75 -27.92 7.97
N GLU A 276 4.65 -28.89 8.15
CA GLU A 276 6.06 -28.75 7.75
C GLU A 276 6.31 -29.11 6.28
N THR A 277 5.34 -29.75 5.61
CA THR A 277 5.49 -30.24 4.23
C THR A 277 4.38 -29.77 3.30
N SER A 278 4.67 -29.81 2.00
CA SER A 278 3.76 -29.49 0.90
C SER A 278 4.23 -30.25 -0.34
N ALA A 279 3.33 -30.56 -1.28
CA ALA A 279 3.73 -31.17 -2.56
C ALA A 279 4.68 -30.27 -3.38
N GLY A 280 4.65 -28.96 -3.11
CA GLY A 280 5.69 -28.04 -3.55
C GLY A 280 5.55 -26.64 -2.94
N GLY A 281 6.42 -25.72 -3.37
CA GLY A 281 6.64 -24.43 -2.71
C GLY A 281 7.66 -24.54 -1.57
N THR A 282 7.84 -23.47 -0.81
CA THR A 282 8.78 -23.41 0.31
C THR A 282 8.09 -22.95 1.60
N GLY A 283 8.20 -23.74 2.66
CA GLY A 283 7.67 -23.37 3.97
C GLY A 283 8.50 -22.28 4.61
N LYS A 284 7.84 -21.35 5.28
CA LYS A 284 8.43 -20.21 6.00
C LYS A 284 7.72 -20.04 7.33
N THR A 285 8.47 -19.62 8.35
CA THR A 285 7.87 -19.24 9.64
C THR A 285 6.99 -18.00 9.47
N THR A 286 6.08 -17.73 10.42
CA THR A 286 5.28 -16.49 10.42
C THR A 286 6.16 -15.25 10.40
N VAL A 287 7.30 -15.28 11.09
CA VAL A 287 8.25 -14.16 11.13
C VAL A 287 8.85 -13.91 9.73
N GLU A 288 9.27 -14.95 9.03
CA GLU A 288 9.77 -14.83 7.66
C GLU A 288 8.65 -14.40 6.69
N MET A 289 7.45 -14.95 6.83
CA MET A 289 6.30 -14.61 5.99
C MET A 289 5.82 -13.16 6.16
N ARG A 290 6.22 -12.49 7.23
CA ARG A 290 5.96 -11.05 7.48
C ARG A 290 7.19 -10.18 7.21
N CYS A 291 8.29 -10.78 6.75
CA CYS A 291 9.51 -10.06 6.41
C CYS A 291 9.54 -9.75 4.91
N ARG A 292 9.69 -8.47 4.55
CA ARG A 292 9.74 -8.04 3.15
C ARG A 292 10.85 -8.73 2.36
N SER A 293 12.03 -8.89 2.96
CA SER A 293 13.20 -9.46 2.27
C SER A 293 12.97 -10.91 1.83
N THR A 294 12.20 -11.70 2.58
CA THR A 294 11.84 -13.08 2.21
C THR A 294 11.25 -13.17 0.81
N PHE A 295 10.46 -12.18 0.41
CA PHE A 295 9.81 -12.14 -0.90
C PHE A 295 10.65 -11.42 -1.96
N THR A 296 11.28 -10.29 -1.63
CA THR A 296 12.11 -9.54 -2.60
C THR A 296 13.36 -10.31 -2.99
N ASP A 297 13.99 -11.05 -2.07
CA ASP A 297 15.16 -11.90 -2.36
C ASP A 297 14.79 -13.08 -3.26
N SER A 298 13.50 -13.45 -3.24
CA SER A 298 12.93 -14.45 -4.15
C SER A 298 12.42 -13.83 -5.46
N GLY A 299 12.58 -12.53 -5.68
CA GLY A 299 12.21 -11.85 -6.93
C GLY A 299 10.74 -11.46 -7.04
N TRP A 300 10.05 -11.17 -5.93
CA TRP A 300 8.72 -10.56 -5.97
C TRP A 300 8.82 -9.05 -6.21
N ASP A 301 7.93 -8.54 -7.07
CA ASP A 301 7.85 -7.12 -7.43
C ASP A 301 6.99 -6.37 -6.40
N PHE A 302 7.66 -5.61 -5.52
CA PHE A 302 7.03 -4.86 -4.42
C PHE A 302 7.02 -3.35 -4.69
N ILE A 303 6.00 -2.66 -4.20
CA ILE A 303 5.88 -1.19 -4.24
C ILE A 303 7.18 -0.54 -3.72
N GLY A 304 7.82 0.25 -4.59
CA GLY A 304 9.06 0.98 -4.27
C GLY A 304 10.34 0.15 -4.42
N GLU A 305 10.26 -1.04 -5.00
CA GLU A 305 11.40 -1.87 -5.39
C GLU A 305 11.61 -1.73 -6.91
N THR A 306 12.87 -1.67 -7.36
CA THR A 306 13.19 -1.47 -8.79
C THR A 306 14.10 -2.54 -9.38
N VAL A 307 14.52 -3.53 -8.59
CA VAL A 307 15.48 -4.56 -9.02
C VAL A 307 14.75 -5.72 -9.67
N ASN A 308 13.56 -6.09 -9.18
CA ASN A 308 12.81 -7.27 -9.60
C ASN A 308 11.53 -6.94 -10.39
N GLY A 309 11.33 -5.67 -10.76
CA GLY A 309 10.23 -5.23 -11.60
C GLY A 309 9.94 -3.74 -11.42
N SER A 310 8.89 -3.26 -12.10
CA SER A 310 8.35 -1.90 -11.92
C SER A 310 6.83 -1.90 -11.98
N VAL A 311 6.20 -3.07 -11.94
CA VAL A 311 4.74 -3.24 -11.96
C VAL A 311 4.17 -2.96 -10.57
N ASP A 312 4.99 -3.11 -9.51
CA ASP A 312 4.63 -2.93 -8.10
C ASP A 312 3.39 -3.75 -7.73
N ILE A 313 3.50 -5.08 -7.74
CA ILE A 313 2.35 -5.96 -7.53
C ILE A 313 1.98 -6.04 -6.05
N TRP A 314 3.00 -6.09 -5.19
CA TRP A 314 2.86 -6.40 -3.77
C TRP A 314 3.21 -5.22 -2.87
N GLY A 315 2.53 -5.11 -1.73
CA GLY A 315 2.94 -4.29 -0.59
C GLY A 315 3.05 -5.17 0.65
N ILE A 316 3.72 -4.68 1.69
CA ILE A 316 3.72 -5.31 3.02
C ILE A 316 3.85 -4.22 4.07
N SER A 317 3.04 -4.33 5.12
CA SER A 317 3.01 -3.40 6.25
C SER A 317 2.61 -4.19 7.50
N PRO A 318 3.26 -3.98 8.67
CA PRO A 318 2.97 -4.75 9.88
C PRO A 318 1.50 -4.75 10.33
N ASN A 319 0.77 -3.68 10.01
CA ASN A 319 -0.62 -3.48 10.45
C ASN A 319 -1.66 -3.78 9.36
N GLU A 320 -1.24 -4.04 8.13
CA GLU A 320 -2.14 -4.31 7.00
C GLU A 320 -2.09 -5.79 6.64
N ASN A 321 -3.23 -6.37 6.26
CA ASN A 321 -3.32 -7.77 5.82
C ASN A 321 -2.68 -8.78 6.81
N HIS A 322 -2.82 -8.51 8.12
CA HIS A 322 -2.21 -9.26 9.23
C HIS A 322 -0.66 -9.31 9.20
N GLY A 323 -0.02 -8.33 8.57
CA GLY A 323 1.43 -8.26 8.43
C GLY A 323 2.00 -9.05 7.25
N TYR A 324 1.17 -9.79 6.50
CA TYR A 324 1.58 -10.53 5.31
C TYR A 324 1.55 -9.65 4.04
N PRO A 325 2.22 -10.06 2.95
CA PRO A 325 2.13 -9.35 1.68
C PRO A 325 0.68 -9.20 1.19
N PHE A 326 0.34 -8.02 0.69
CA PHE A 326 -0.96 -7.73 0.11
C PHE A 326 -0.81 -7.25 -1.33
N LEU A 327 -1.86 -7.42 -2.13
CA LEU A 327 -1.85 -6.93 -3.50
C LEU A 327 -2.09 -5.41 -3.50
N LYS A 328 -1.33 -4.67 -4.32
CA LYS A 328 -1.43 -3.20 -4.44
C LYS A 328 -2.86 -2.70 -4.64
N MET A 329 -3.65 -3.45 -5.41
CA MET A 329 -5.06 -3.18 -5.71
C MET A 329 -6.03 -3.27 -4.52
N GLN A 330 -5.57 -3.78 -3.36
CA GLN A 330 -6.36 -3.76 -2.13
C GLN A 330 -6.42 -2.35 -1.51
N GLY A 331 -5.57 -1.42 -1.95
CA GLY A 331 -5.61 -0.01 -1.53
C GLY A 331 -5.00 0.28 -0.16
N TYR A 332 -4.28 -0.67 0.43
CA TYR A 332 -3.53 -0.47 1.66
C TYR A 332 -2.32 0.45 1.45
N LYS A 333 -1.96 1.18 2.49
CA LYS A 333 -0.79 2.06 2.50
C LYS A 333 0.36 1.45 3.29
N ILE A 334 1.58 1.78 2.88
CA ILE A 334 2.83 1.41 3.54
C ILE A 334 3.47 2.63 4.20
N HIS A 335 4.13 2.41 5.34
CA HIS A 335 4.96 3.46 5.95
C HIS A 335 6.24 3.63 5.12
N GLN A 336 6.63 4.89 4.92
CA GLN A 336 7.89 5.26 4.29
C GLN A 336 8.86 5.81 5.32
N GLU A 337 10.15 5.62 5.07
CA GLU A 337 11.21 6.25 5.85
C GLU A 337 11.70 7.52 5.15
N ILE A 338 12.15 8.49 5.95
CA ILE A 338 12.85 9.67 5.42
C ILE A 338 14.27 9.66 5.98
N THR A 339 15.26 9.55 5.08
CA THR A 339 16.66 9.77 5.41
C THR A 339 16.94 11.25 5.26
N PHE A 340 17.24 11.93 6.38
CA PHE A 340 17.59 13.35 6.39
C PHE A 340 19.04 13.52 6.86
N ASP A 341 19.91 14.00 5.97
CA ASP A 341 21.32 14.23 6.26
C ASP A 341 21.50 15.14 7.49
N SER A 342 22.46 14.78 8.33
CA SER A 342 22.81 15.58 9.50
C SER A 342 23.23 17.00 9.10
N ILE A 343 22.75 18.00 9.84
CA ILE A 343 23.03 19.41 9.55
C ILE A 343 24.11 19.93 10.50
N SER A 344 25.25 20.34 9.96
CA SER A 344 26.33 20.94 10.76
C SER A 344 26.01 22.40 11.13
N PRO A 345 26.50 22.89 12.29
CA PRO A 345 26.41 24.31 12.63
C PRO A 345 27.10 25.19 11.58
N VAL A 346 26.51 26.36 11.32
CA VAL A 346 27.04 27.36 10.38
C VAL A 346 27.29 28.70 11.07
N ILE A 347 27.97 29.61 10.39
CA ILE A 347 28.19 30.99 10.88
C ILE A 347 27.29 31.92 10.06
N TYR A 348 26.71 32.92 10.71
CA TYR A 348 25.92 33.95 10.04
C TYR A 348 26.70 34.61 8.89
N GLY A 349 26.04 34.81 7.74
CA GLY A 349 26.66 35.35 6.54
C GLY A 349 27.35 34.33 5.63
N CYS A 350 27.15 33.02 5.84
CA CYS A 350 27.70 31.96 4.97
C CYS A 350 26.99 31.82 3.59
N GLY A 351 25.98 32.64 3.30
CA GLY A 351 25.23 32.64 2.03
C GLY A 351 24.05 31.64 1.98
N GLY A 352 24.16 30.49 2.65
CA GLY A 352 23.10 29.49 2.75
C GLY A 352 23.64 28.09 2.98
N LEU A 353 22.75 27.10 3.05
CA LEU A 353 23.07 25.68 3.16
C LEU A 353 22.10 24.85 2.32
N GLU A 354 22.63 23.92 1.54
CA GLU A 354 21.80 22.93 0.84
C GLU A 354 21.35 21.82 1.81
N LEU A 355 20.04 21.57 1.85
CA LEU A 355 19.42 20.50 2.62
C LEU A 355 19.22 19.27 1.74
N LYS A 356 19.57 18.10 2.26
CA LYS A 356 19.51 16.82 1.54
C LYS A 356 18.70 15.81 2.34
N ALA A 357 17.61 15.35 1.75
CA ALA A 357 16.79 14.29 2.31
C ALA A 357 16.16 13.48 1.17
N SER A 358 15.92 12.20 1.42
CA SER A 358 15.23 11.29 0.52
C SER A 358 14.17 10.50 1.28
N ALA A 359 13.07 10.15 0.59
CA ALA A 359 12.06 9.24 1.11
C ALA A 359 12.25 7.85 0.48
N SER A 360 12.03 6.79 1.25
CA SER A 360 12.10 5.41 0.75
C SER A 360 11.08 5.11 -0.34
N SER A 361 10.05 5.94 -0.47
CA SER A 361 9.05 5.89 -1.54
C SER A 361 9.54 6.45 -2.88
N GLY A 362 10.68 7.14 -2.91
CA GLY A 362 11.13 7.92 -4.06
C GLY A 362 10.37 9.22 -4.29
N LEU A 363 9.36 9.54 -3.48
CA LEU A 363 8.58 10.78 -3.61
C LEU A 363 9.40 12.03 -3.19
N PRO A 364 9.14 13.21 -3.77
CA PRO A 364 9.93 14.44 -3.50
C PRO A 364 9.75 15.00 -2.08
N VAL A 365 10.82 15.12 -1.32
CA VAL A 365 10.81 15.66 0.05
C VAL A 365 10.82 17.19 0.05
N THR A 366 10.07 17.79 0.97
CA THR A 366 10.03 19.25 1.20
C THR A 366 10.57 19.60 2.58
N PHE A 367 11.00 20.85 2.77
CA PHE A 367 11.57 21.32 4.03
C PHE A 367 10.78 22.48 4.62
N THR A 368 10.77 22.56 5.96
CA THR A 368 10.23 23.69 6.71
C THR A 368 11.17 24.08 7.83
N SER A 369 11.13 25.34 8.24
CA SER A 369 11.89 25.89 9.36
C SER A 369 10.93 26.28 10.48
N SER A 370 11.29 25.99 11.73
CA SER A 370 10.51 26.40 12.90
C SER A 370 10.59 27.91 13.18
N ASP A 371 11.60 28.59 12.65
CA ASP A 371 11.80 30.04 12.82
C ASP A 371 12.38 30.67 11.54
N THR A 372 11.54 31.43 10.84
CA THR A 372 11.90 32.11 9.59
C THR A 372 12.71 33.39 9.79
N GLY A 373 12.84 33.89 11.02
CA GLY A 373 13.75 34.98 11.38
C GLY A 373 15.20 34.50 11.46
N ILE A 374 15.43 33.22 11.78
CA ILE A 374 16.76 32.61 11.80
C ILE A 374 17.09 31.96 10.45
N VAL A 375 16.19 31.12 9.92
CA VAL A 375 16.39 30.40 8.65
C VAL A 375 15.12 30.35 7.82
N ARG A 376 15.19 30.82 6.58
CA ARG A 376 14.11 30.69 5.58
C ARG A 376 14.40 29.54 4.63
N ILE A 377 13.38 28.80 4.21
CA ILE A 377 13.53 27.70 3.25
C ILE A 377 13.05 28.15 1.87
N SER A 378 13.85 27.83 0.83
CA SER A 378 13.49 28.00 -0.57
C SER A 378 13.88 26.75 -1.35
N GLY A 379 12.92 25.86 -1.62
CA GLY A 379 13.20 24.54 -2.19
C GLY A 379 14.08 23.72 -1.24
N THR A 380 15.27 23.33 -1.71
CA THR A 380 16.28 22.63 -0.90
C THR A 380 17.27 23.57 -0.20
N GLN A 381 17.15 24.89 -0.37
CA GLN A 381 18.10 25.86 0.19
C GLN A 381 17.60 26.43 1.52
N ALA A 382 18.41 26.31 2.56
CA ALA A 382 18.28 27.03 3.81
C ALA A 382 19.02 28.37 3.73
N ILE A 383 18.26 29.47 3.72
CA ILE A 383 18.77 30.85 3.67
C ILE A 383 18.92 31.35 5.11
N ILE A 384 20.14 31.68 5.50
CA ILE A 384 20.47 32.14 6.86
C ILE A 384 20.13 33.63 6.99
N CYS A 385 19.22 33.96 7.93
CA CYS A 385 18.70 35.30 8.15
C CYS A 385 19.05 35.88 9.53
N GLY A 386 19.34 35.01 10.50
CA GLY A 386 19.68 35.39 11.88
C GLY A 386 20.55 34.35 12.56
N VAL A 387 20.67 34.46 13.89
CA VAL A 387 21.49 33.57 14.73
C VAL A 387 20.61 32.84 15.74
N GLY A 388 21.07 31.68 16.20
CA GLY A 388 20.34 30.82 17.15
C GLY A 388 20.18 29.40 16.63
N SER A 389 19.39 28.59 17.34
CA SER A 389 19.10 27.21 16.96
C SER A 389 17.67 27.11 16.44
N VAL A 390 17.50 26.42 15.31
CA VAL A 390 16.21 26.23 14.64
C VAL A 390 16.01 24.76 14.29
N VAL A 391 14.77 24.28 14.34
CA VAL A 391 14.42 22.94 13.88
C VAL A 391 14.07 23.01 12.40
N ILE A 392 14.81 22.27 11.58
CA ILE A 392 14.47 22.04 10.18
C ILE A 392 13.77 20.69 10.08
N LYS A 393 12.59 20.66 9.45
CA LYS A 393 11.81 19.45 9.27
C LYS A 393 11.74 19.09 7.79
N ALA A 394 12.19 17.88 7.46
CA ALA A 394 11.97 17.22 6.18
C ALA A 394 10.62 16.51 6.19
N ILE A 395 9.79 16.71 5.17
CA ILE A 395 8.40 16.24 5.09
C ILE A 395 8.17 15.54 3.75
N GLN A 396 7.59 14.34 3.82
CA GLN A 396 6.98 13.68 2.67
C GLN A 396 5.50 13.46 2.96
N ILE A 397 4.62 13.96 2.09
CA ILE A 397 3.17 13.95 2.31
C ILE A 397 2.52 12.61 1.98
N GLY A 398 3.25 11.69 1.36
CA GLY A 398 2.73 10.41 0.91
C GLY A 398 1.78 10.55 -0.27
N ASP A 399 1.09 9.45 -0.59
CA ASP A 399 0.17 9.36 -1.73
C ASP A 399 -0.90 8.28 -1.45
N ASN A 400 -1.44 7.65 -2.50
CA ASN A 400 -2.40 6.56 -2.36
C ASN A 400 -1.77 5.26 -1.80
N TYR A 401 -0.44 5.13 -1.84
CA TYR A 401 0.30 3.94 -1.42
C TYR A 401 1.15 4.18 -0.18
N TYR A 402 1.56 5.41 0.11
CA TYR A 402 2.43 5.73 1.24
C TYR A 402 1.75 6.66 2.24
N PHE A 403 1.92 6.38 3.54
CA PHE A 403 1.53 7.31 4.60
C PHE A 403 2.49 8.52 4.67
N PRO A 404 2.01 9.73 5.02
CA PRO A 404 2.90 10.87 5.26
C PRO A 404 3.91 10.57 6.37
N ASN A 405 5.13 11.09 6.24
CA ASN A 405 6.16 11.01 7.26
C ASN A 405 6.94 12.33 7.36
N SER A 406 7.61 12.58 8.48
CA SER A 406 8.51 13.71 8.65
C SER A 406 9.62 13.41 9.65
N VAL A 407 10.83 13.91 9.38
CA VAL A 407 12.00 13.81 10.25
C VAL A 407 12.58 15.20 10.48
N SER A 408 13.16 15.47 11.65
CA SER A 408 13.68 16.79 12.01
C SER A 408 15.14 16.75 12.45
N ASN A 409 15.90 17.74 12.03
CA ASN A 409 17.26 18.01 12.49
C ASN A 409 17.36 19.45 13.02
N VAL A 410 18.28 19.69 13.95
CA VAL A 410 18.53 21.03 14.50
C VAL A 410 19.69 21.68 13.74
N LEU A 411 19.48 22.88 13.22
CA LEU A 411 20.54 23.74 12.68
C LEU A 411 20.87 24.84 13.68
N THR A 412 22.15 24.94 14.05
CA THR A 412 22.66 26.04 14.88
C THR A 412 23.41 27.04 14.02
N VAL A 413 23.00 28.31 14.09
CA VAL A 413 23.66 29.43 13.43
C VAL A 413 24.40 30.26 14.47
N ASN A 414 25.72 30.18 14.41
CA ASN A 414 26.63 30.92 15.28
C ASN A 414 26.76 32.38 14.82
N LYS A 415 27.00 33.27 15.78
CA LYS A 415 27.30 34.67 15.51
C LYS A 415 28.57 34.82 14.67
N LYS A 416 28.57 35.80 13.75
CA LYS A 416 29.76 36.13 12.97
C LYS A 416 30.72 36.99 13.81
N ARG A 417 32.01 36.65 13.76
CA ARG A 417 33.09 37.45 14.36
C ARG A 417 33.30 38.73 13.55
N LEU A 418 33.45 39.86 14.23
CA LEU A 418 33.91 41.11 13.64
C LEU A 418 35.20 41.57 14.34
N MET A 419 36.15 42.07 13.56
CA MET A 419 37.35 42.73 14.04
C MET A 419 37.30 44.22 13.66
N ILE A 420 38.15 45.02 14.30
CA ILE A 420 38.27 46.45 14.05
C ILE A 420 39.52 46.69 13.20
N GLN A 421 39.35 47.28 12.02
CA GLN A 421 40.45 47.63 11.12
C GLN A 421 40.76 49.12 11.21
N GLY A 422 42.04 49.47 11.26
CA GLY A 422 42.51 50.86 11.21
C GLY A 422 42.28 51.67 12.49
N LEU A 423 41.93 51.03 13.61
CA LEU A 423 41.94 51.69 14.92
C LEU A 423 43.39 52.03 15.30
N LYS A 424 43.62 53.27 15.71
CA LYS A 424 44.93 53.75 16.15
C LYS A 424 44.80 54.53 17.43
N VAL A 425 45.81 54.43 18.29
CA VAL A 425 45.93 55.28 19.47
C VAL A 425 46.87 56.43 19.12
N GLU A 426 46.47 57.64 19.47
CA GLU A 426 47.27 58.84 19.21
C GLU A 426 48.38 58.97 20.25
N ASN A 427 49.57 59.38 19.79
CA ASN A 427 50.64 59.82 20.68
C ASN A 427 50.18 61.09 21.42
N LYS A 428 50.66 61.30 22.65
CA LYS A 428 50.33 62.53 23.41
C LYS A 428 51.55 63.17 24.06
N VAL A 429 51.42 64.47 24.33
CA VAL A 429 52.34 65.21 25.21
C VAL A 429 51.93 64.96 26.66
N TYR A 430 52.90 64.84 27.56
CA TYR A 430 52.68 64.61 28.99
C TYR A 430 51.73 65.65 29.61
N ASP A 431 50.63 65.18 30.20
CA ASP A 431 49.58 65.99 30.84
C ASP A 431 49.30 65.58 32.29
N GLY A 432 50.10 64.65 32.84
CA GLY A 432 49.93 64.12 34.20
C GLY A 432 48.83 63.06 34.36
N THR A 433 48.15 62.66 33.29
CA THR A 433 47.09 61.62 33.26
C THR A 433 47.52 60.40 32.44
N ASP A 434 46.83 59.28 32.62
CA ASP A 434 46.96 58.06 31.80
C ASP A 434 45.91 57.97 30.68
N SER A 435 45.09 59.02 30.49
CA SER A 435 44.08 59.05 29.44
C SER A 435 44.73 59.01 28.06
N ALA A 436 44.18 58.19 27.16
CA ALA A 436 44.58 58.09 25.77
C ALA A 436 43.40 58.45 24.84
N VAL A 437 43.74 58.94 23.66
CA VAL A 437 42.75 59.21 22.59
C VAL A 437 43.00 58.22 21.47
N PHE A 438 41.94 57.70 20.87
CA PHE A 438 42.04 56.78 19.75
C PHE A 438 41.15 57.24 18.61
N SER A 439 41.59 57.00 17.38
CA SER A 439 40.75 57.10 16.20
C SER A 439 39.92 55.82 16.06
N ARG A 440 38.62 55.99 15.82
CA ARG A 440 37.74 54.84 15.58
C ARG A 440 38.16 54.19 14.27
N GLY A 441 38.44 52.89 14.33
CA GLY A 441 38.53 52.05 13.14
C GLY A 441 37.16 51.76 12.54
N VAL A 442 37.15 50.91 11.52
CA VAL A 442 35.94 50.39 10.87
C VAL A 442 35.76 48.92 11.24
N LEU A 443 34.50 48.47 11.32
CA LEU A 443 34.20 47.05 11.47
C LEU A 443 34.49 46.35 10.14
N ASP A 444 35.25 45.26 10.18
CA ASP A 444 35.42 44.41 9.01
C ASP A 444 34.26 43.43 8.84
N SER A 445 34.12 42.87 7.63
CA SER A 445 33.30 41.67 7.37
C SER A 445 31.81 41.74 7.75
N VAL A 446 31.24 42.92 8.00
CA VAL A 446 29.79 43.12 8.17
C VAL A 446 29.09 42.62 6.90
N VAL A 447 28.07 41.78 7.07
CA VAL A 447 27.31 41.24 5.93
C VAL A 447 26.61 42.38 5.20
N GLN A 448 26.66 42.38 3.87
CA GLN A 448 26.07 43.44 3.06
C GLN A 448 24.57 43.60 3.39
N GLY A 449 24.16 44.84 3.67
CA GLY A 449 22.79 45.20 4.01
C GLY A 449 22.51 45.29 5.52
N ASP A 450 23.36 44.72 6.37
CA ASP A 450 23.21 44.83 7.82
C ASP A 450 23.67 46.20 8.33
N THR A 451 22.97 46.71 9.35
CA THR A 451 23.33 47.95 10.04
C THR A 451 23.99 47.64 11.39
N VAL A 452 25.32 47.69 11.41
CA VAL A 452 26.15 47.47 12.60
C VAL A 452 27.13 48.62 12.78
N THR A 453 27.24 49.15 13.99
CA THR A 453 28.12 50.27 14.33
C THR A 453 29.00 49.93 15.51
N LEU A 454 30.22 50.48 15.52
CA LEU A 454 31.13 50.39 16.66
C LEU A 454 30.88 51.57 17.59
N ILE A 455 30.43 51.30 18.82
CA ILE A 455 30.08 52.33 19.82
C ILE A 455 30.85 52.12 21.13
N GLY A 456 30.77 53.09 22.03
CA GLY A 456 31.48 53.03 23.32
C GLY A 456 33.00 53.12 23.17
N GLY A 457 33.74 52.64 24.18
CA GLY A 457 35.20 52.64 24.20
C GLY A 457 35.80 53.77 25.04
N THR A 458 36.61 53.39 26.03
CA THR A 458 37.58 54.27 26.72
C THR A 458 38.97 53.69 26.54
N CYS A 459 39.97 54.56 26.40
CA CYS A 459 41.34 54.19 26.06
C CYS A 459 42.30 54.78 27.09
N THR A 460 43.18 53.96 27.66
CA THR A 460 44.14 54.38 28.70
C THR A 460 45.50 53.74 28.47
N PHE A 461 46.56 54.51 28.71
CA PHE A 461 47.93 54.00 28.80
C PHE A 461 48.08 53.11 30.04
N SER A 462 49.09 52.23 30.04
CA SER A 462 49.44 51.39 31.19
C SER A 462 49.78 52.20 32.46
N ASP A 463 50.32 53.40 32.28
CA ASP A 463 50.65 54.37 33.32
C ASP A 463 50.83 55.77 32.71
N LYS A 464 50.90 56.81 33.54
CA LYS A 464 50.99 58.21 33.11
C LYS A 464 52.38 58.68 32.66
N ASN A 465 53.45 57.91 32.86
CA ASN A 465 54.82 58.39 32.66
C ASN A 465 55.21 58.43 31.18
N THR A 466 56.12 59.33 30.80
CA THR A 466 56.67 59.41 29.44
C THR A 466 57.32 58.08 29.01
N GLY A 467 57.33 57.80 27.70
CA GLY A 467 57.91 56.60 27.12
C GLY A 467 57.38 56.29 25.73
N GLU A 468 58.17 55.54 24.96
CA GLU A 468 57.80 55.06 23.63
C GLU A 468 57.07 53.71 23.71
N LYS A 469 56.17 53.43 22.76
CA LYS A 469 55.41 52.19 22.61
C LYS A 469 54.76 51.70 23.90
N LYS A 470 54.23 52.63 24.70
CA LYS A 470 53.51 52.27 25.92
C LYS A 470 52.27 51.46 25.54
N VAL A 471 52.02 50.38 26.30
CA VAL A 471 50.83 49.55 26.11
C VAL A 471 49.59 50.36 26.41
N VAL A 472 48.58 50.23 25.56
CA VAL A 472 47.32 50.91 25.66
C VAL A 472 46.21 49.88 25.75
N THR A 473 45.32 50.05 26.72
CA THR A 473 44.14 49.19 26.87
C THR A 473 42.90 49.94 26.46
N ILE A 474 42.09 49.33 25.60
CA ILE A 474 40.74 49.80 25.30
C ILE A 474 39.72 48.93 26.03
N LYS A 475 38.74 49.57 26.67
CA LYS A 475 37.62 48.90 27.34
C LYS A 475 36.29 49.46 26.88
N GLY A 476 35.25 48.64 26.90
CA GLY A 476 33.87 49.08 26.68
C GLY A 476 33.51 49.38 25.22
N LEU A 477 34.29 48.91 24.24
CA LEU A 477 33.83 48.88 22.85
C LEU A 477 32.76 47.81 22.70
N THR A 478 31.62 48.19 22.10
CA THR A 478 30.51 47.28 21.84
C THR A 478 29.93 47.50 20.44
N LEU A 479 29.08 46.58 20.00
CA LEU A 479 28.32 46.73 18.76
C LEU A 479 26.97 47.39 19.05
N GLY A 480 26.60 48.36 18.22
CA GLY A 480 25.26 48.97 18.16
C GLY A 480 24.64 48.78 16.78
N GLY A 481 23.41 49.25 16.61
CA GLY A 481 22.63 49.05 15.39
C GLY A 481 21.71 47.84 15.47
N VAL A 482 20.72 47.79 14.58
CA VAL A 482 19.60 46.84 14.62
C VAL A 482 20.02 45.39 14.35
N ASP A 483 21.15 45.16 13.68
CA ASP A 483 21.66 43.81 13.36
C ASP A 483 22.80 43.36 14.26
N SER A 484 23.20 44.17 15.25
CA SER A 484 24.36 43.90 16.12
C SER A 484 24.28 42.56 16.87
N ASN A 485 23.07 42.06 17.14
CA ASN A 485 22.85 40.79 17.83
C ASN A 485 23.34 39.56 17.03
N LYS A 486 23.50 39.67 15.71
CA LYS A 486 23.98 38.59 14.82
C LYS A 486 25.51 38.43 14.85
N TYR A 487 26.19 39.32 15.56
CA TYR A 487 27.65 39.41 15.58
C TYR A 487 28.19 39.36 17.00
N TYR A 488 29.48 39.06 17.11
CA TYR A 488 30.26 39.36 18.30
C TYR A 488 31.50 40.15 17.90
N LEU A 489 31.86 41.12 18.73
CA LEU A 489 33.05 41.93 18.56
C LEU A 489 34.22 41.28 19.27
N GLU A 490 35.29 41.04 18.55
CA GLU A 490 36.58 40.77 19.16
C GLU A 490 37.29 42.09 19.49
N GLN A 491 37.80 42.19 20.71
CA GLN A 491 38.47 43.40 21.16
C GLN A 491 39.86 43.51 20.53
N PRO A 492 40.32 44.73 20.19
CA PRO A 492 41.67 44.92 19.68
C PRO A 492 42.69 44.68 20.79
N GLU A 493 43.75 43.93 20.46
CA GLU A 493 44.87 43.64 21.34
C GLU A 493 46.14 44.36 20.83
N ASP A 494 47.19 44.37 21.65
CA ASP A 494 48.54 44.87 21.30
C ASP A 494 48.61 46.34 20.81
N LEU A 495 47.72 47.20 21.31
CA LEU A 495 47.73 48.62 21.00
C LEU A 495 48.86 49.34 21.75
N THR A 496 49.61 50.19 21.05
CA THR A 496 50.68 51.00 21.64
C THR A 496 50.70 52.43 21.11
N ALA A 497 51.12 53.39 21.95
CA ALA A 497 51.40 54.78 21.56
C ALA A 497 52.48 55.40 22.48
N ASP A 498 52.99 56.57 22.11
CA ASP A 498 54.03 57.29 22.84
C ASP A 498 53.45 58.39 23.74
N ILE A 499 54.09 58.61 24.91
CA ILE A 499 53.91 59.81 25.73
C ILE A 499 55.24 60.59 25.74
N SER A 500 55.25 61.78 25.14
CA SER A 500 56.44 62.65 25.00
C SER A 500 56.50 63.81 25.97
#